data_AF-A0A101VDC4-F1
#
_entry.id   AF-A0A101VDC4-F1
#
_cell.length_a   1.000
_cell.length_b   1.000
_cell.length_c   1.000
_cell.angle_alpha   90.00
_cell.angle_beta   90.00
_cell.angle_gamma   90.00
#
_symmetry.space_group_name_H-M   'P 1'
#
loop_
_entity.id
_entity.type
_entity.pdbx_description
1 polymer ?
#
loop_
_entity_poly.entity_id
_entity_poly.type
_entity_poly.pdbx_seq_one_letter_code
_entity_poly.pdbx_strand_id
1 'polypeptide(L)'
;MEIKDKLEELKNMLQNMQRIMVAFSGGVDSSFLIKVAHDVLQDDVLAVTARSVTFPEREFKLASEFAAQLGVKQLIITCEELEIDGFSTNPVNRCYLCKKELFSKIKLVGQEYQCNYILDGSNLDDTGDYRPGMQALEELGIVSPLKEVGLTKREIRQLSKEYNLPTWDKPAFACLSSRFPYGHEINIQKLNMVEKAEVYLLNKGFKTVRVRHHEDIARIEVSYDERFKFFESGTMDKVNEEFRRIGFNYVTLDLQGYRAGSMNEVL
;
A
#
# COMPACT_ATOMS: atom_id res chain seq x y z
N MET A 1 -12.09 -11.48 -22.75
CA MET A 1 -13.05 -11.72 -21.67
C MET A 1 -13.59 -10.39 -21.22
N GLU A 2 -14.91 -10.22 -21.10
CA GLU A 2 -15.49 -8.96 -20.65
C GLU A 2 -15.26 -8.76 -19.15
N ILE A 3 -15.34 -7.52 -18.68
CA ILE A 3 -15.12 -7.18 -17.25
C ILE A 3 -16.08 -7.93 -16.32
N LYS A 4 -17.30 -8.19 -16.78
CA LYS A 4 -18.34 -8.92 -16.03
C LYS A 4 -18.01 -10.40 -15.92
N ASP A 5 -17.51 -11.01 -16.99
CA ASP A 5 -17.10 -12.42 -16.97
C ASP A 5 -15.98 -12.64 -15.95
N LYS A 6 -14.98 -11.75 -15.92
CA LYS A 6 -13.89 -11.77 -14.94
C LYS A 6 -14.40 -11.66 -13.50
N LEU A 7 -15.41 -10.83 -13.27
CA LEU A 7 -16.02 -10.66 -11.95
C LEU A 7 -16.79 -11.93 -11.52
N GLU A 8 -17.53 -12.55 -12.42
CA GLU A 8 -18.24 -13.81 -12.11
C GLU A 8 -17.26 -14.96 -11.87
N GLU A 9 -16.17 -15.05 -12.64
CA GLU A 9 -15.10 -16.01 -12.38
C GLU A 9 -14.45 -15.79 -11.00
N LEU A 10 -14.21 -14.53 -10.62
CA LEU A 10 -13.70 -14.18 -9.29
C LEU A 10 -14.66 -14.65 -8.19
N LYS A 11 -15.97 -14.40 -8.33
CA LYS A 11 -16.97 -14.85 -7.35
C LYS A 11 -16.99 -16.37 -7.23
N ASN A 12 -16.96 -17.08 -8.36
CA ASN A 12 -16.93 -18.55 -8.38
C ASN A 12 -15.66 -19.10 -7.71
N MET A 13 -14.51 -18.49 -7.98
CA MET A 13 -13.25 -18.85 -7.34
C MET A 13 -13.33 -18.69 -5.81
N LEU A 14 -13.85 -17.56 -5.34
CA LEU A 14 -14.01 -17.29 -3.91
C LEU A 14 -15.00 -18.25 -3.25
N GLN A 15 -16.14 -18.53 -3.90
CA GLN A 15 -17.14 -19.48 -3.39
C GLN A 15 -16.55 -20.88 -3.14
N ASN A 16 -15.67 -21.33 -4.03
CA ASN A 16 -15.02 -22.64 -3.92
C ASN A 16 -13.99 -22.71 -2.77
N MET A 17 -13.45 -21.58 -2.33
CA MET A 17 -12.46 -21.51 -1.25
C MET A 17 -13.08 -21.61 0.14
N GLN A 18 -14.41 -21.45 0.26
CA GLN A 18 -15.18 -21.47 1.51
C GLN A 18 -14.74 -20.41 2.51
N ARG A 19 -13.67 -20.66 3.26
CA ARG A 19 -13.18 -19.77 4.32
C ARG A 19 -11.80 -19.22 3.99
N ILE A 20 -11.70 -17.90 3.98
CA ILE A 20 -10.52 -17.19 3.47
C ILE A 20 -10.01 -16.14 4.43
N MET A 21 -8.73 -15.78 4.27
CA MET A 21 -8.13 -14.63 4.91
C MET A 21 -7.54 -13.71 3.84
N VAL A 22 -7.90 -12.43 3.86
CA VAL A 22 -7.46 -11.43 2.89
C VAL A 22 -6.44 -10.50 3.53
N ALA A 23 -5.23 -10.46 3.00
CA ALA A 23 -4.23 -9.45 3.36
C ALA A 23 -4.73 -8.07 2.92
N PHE A 24 -5.13 -7.27 3.90
CA PHE A 24 -5.93 -6.08 3.68
C PHE A 24 -5.16 -4.80 4.04
N SER A 25 -4.87 -4.00 3.02
CA SER A 25 -4.08 -2.76 3.12
C SER A 25 -4.90 -1.47 3.05
N GLY A 26 -6.21 -1.57 2.78
CA GLY A 26 -7.06 -0.39 2.52
C GLY A 26 -6.78 0.34 1.20
N GLY A 27 -5.97 -0.25 0.31
CA GLY A 27 -5.80 0.20 -1.07
C GLY A 27 -6.97 -0.24 -1.97
N VAL A 28 -7.08 0.37 -3.15
CA VAL A 28 -8.17 0.10 -4.13
C VAL A 28 -8.39 -1.40 -4.35
N ASP A 29 -7.31 -2.15 -4.59
CA ASP A 29 -7.41 -3.56 -5.00
C ASP A 29 -7.83 -4.45 -3.83
N SER A 30 -7.18 -4.30 -2.66
CA SER A 30 -7.55 -5.07 -1.48
C SER A 30 -8.94 -4.71 -0.95
N SER A 31 -9.38 -3.45 -1.09
CA SER A 31 -10.73 -3.01 -0.73
C SER A 31 -11.79 -3.57 -1.68
N PHE A 32 -11.48 -3.65 -2.97
CA PHE A 32 -12.36 -4.32 -3.93
C PHE A 32 -12.45 -5.82 -3.66
N LEU A 33 -11.31 -6.50 -3.49
CA LEU A 33 -11.26 -7.93 -3.22
C LEU A 33 -12.05 -8.29 -1.96
N ILE A 34 -11.85 -7.56 -0.86
CA ILE A 34 -12.53 -7.86 0.39
C ILE A 34 -14.04 -7.59 0.32
N LYS A 35 -14.47 -6.57 -0.45
CA LYS A 35 -15.88 -6.32 -0.71
C LYS A 35 -16.52 -7.48 -1.46
N VAL A 36 -15.92 -7.90 -2.57
CA VAL A 36 -16.46 -9.01 -3.38
C VAL A 36 -16.46 -10.31 -2.58
N ALA A 37 -15.37 -10.58 -1.85
CA ALA A 37 -15.30 -11.73 -0.96
C ALA A 37 -16.41 -11.73 0.09
N HIS A 38 -16.62 -10.60 0.78
CA HIS A 38 -17.69 -10.49 1.79
C HIS A 38 -19.09 -10.66 1.17
N ASP A 39 -19.33 -10.15 -0.03
CA ASP A 39 -20.62 -10.34 -0.71
C ASP A 39 -20.89 -11.80 -1.10
N VAL A 40 -19.85 -12.60 -1.31
CA VAL A 40 -19.93 -14.03 -1.68
C VAL A 40 -19.98 -14.94 -0.44
N LEU A 41 -19.08 -14.71 0.52
CA LEU A 41 -18.79 -15.63 1.63
C LEU A 41 -19.28 -15.11 3.00
N GLN A 42 -19.70 -13.84 3.09
CA GLN A 42 -20.21 -13.24 4.32
C GLN A 42 -19.23 -13.40 5.51
N ASP A 43 -19.62 -14.14 6.55
CA ASP A 43 -18.87 -14.33 7.79
C ASP A 43 -17.61 -15.19 7.63
N ASP A 44 -17.47 -15.89 6.50
CA ASP A 44 -16.30 -16.74 6.21
C ASP A 44 -15.10 -15.96 5.62
N VAL A 45 -15.13 -14.63 5.72
CA VAL A 45 -14.05 -13.72 5.32
C VAL A 45 -13.42 -13.04 6.52
N LEU A 46 -12.10 -13.20 6.66
CA LEU A 46 -11.31 -12.43 7.62
C LEU A 46 -10.38 -11.45 6.89
N ALA A 47 -10.40 -10.18 7.29
CA ALA A 47 -9.36 -9.23 6.92
C ALA A 47 -8.16 -9.41 7.85
N VAL A 48 -6.94 -9.39 7.33
CA VAL A 48 -5.73 -9.26 8.16
C VAL A 48 -4.95 -8.04 7.73
N THR A 49 -4.73 -7.12 8.66
CA THR A 49 -3.96 -5.90 8.42
C THR A 49 -2.71 -5.93 9.28
N ALA A 50 -1.55 -5.83 8.65
CA ALA A 50 -0.30 -5.69 9.36
C ALA A 50 -0.04 -4.23 9.71
N ARG A 51 0.23 -4.00 10.99
CA ARG A 51 0.70 -2.74 11.51
C ARG A 51 2.21 -2.78 11.59
N SER A 52 2.85 -1.74 11.09
CA SER A 52 4.30 -1.62 11.14
C SER A 52 4.78 -0.20 10.99
N VAL A 53 6.06 0.04 11.26
CA VAL A 53 6.67 1.38 11.16
C VAL A 53 6.81 1.87 9.72
N THR A 54 6.66 0.98 8.74
CA THR A 54 6.72 1.31 7.31
C THR A 54 5.34 1.53 6.69
N PHE A 55 4.27 1.20 7.42
CA PHE A 55 2.87 1.39 7.02
C PHE A 55 2.27 2.58 7.80
N PRO A 56 1.96 3.71 7.13
CA PRO A 56 1.48 4.92 7.80
C PRO A 56 0.23 4.68 8.64
N GLU A 57 0.19 5.30 9.81
CA GLU A 57 -0.89 5.15 10.77
C GLU A 57 -2.23 5.65 10.19
N ARG A 58 -2.18 6.66 9.31
CA ARG A 58 -3.36 7.14 8.58
C ARG A 58 -3.97 6.06 7.69
N GLU A 59 -3.14 5.30 6.98
CA GLU A 59 -3.61 4.24 6.08
C GLU A 59 -4.20 3.08 6.87
N PHE A 60 -3.57 2.73 8.00
CA PHE A 60 -4.11 1.75 8.94
C PHE A 60 -5.50 2.12 9.46
N LYS A 61 -5.70 3.37 9.88
CA LYS A 61 -7.01 3.86 10.35
C LYS A 61 -8.06 3.78 9.26
N LEU A 62 -7.75 4.26 8.05
CA LEU A 62 -8.67 4.21 6.91
C LEU A 62 -9.04 2.77 6.52
N ALA A 63 -8.07 1.85 6.55
CA ALA A 63 -8.34 0.43 6.33
C ALA A 63 -9.29 -0.10 7.40
N SER A 64 -9.00 0.16 8.67
CA SER A 64 -9.81 -0.35 9.78
C SER A 64 -11.23 0.19 9.78
N GLU A 65 -11.41 1.48 9.48
CA GLU A 65 -12.71 2.10 9.27
C GLU A 65 -13.48 1.43 8.11
N PHE A 66 -12.80 1.16 6.99
CA PHE A 66 -13.41 0.49 5.84
C PHE A 66 -13.86 -0.93 6.17
N ALA A 67 -13.03 -1.72 6.86
CA ALA A 67 -13.38 -3.08 7.28
C ALA A 67 -14.61 -3.07 8.22
N ALA A 68 -14.62 -2.15 9.19
CA ALA A 68 -15.74 -1.98 10.11
C ALA A 68 -17.04 -1.56 9.39
N GLN A 69 -16.96 -0.63 8.42
CA GLN A 69 -18.11 -0.21 7.61
C GLN A 69 -18.69 -1.35 6.76
N LEU A 70 -17.84 -2.25 6.27
CA LEU A 70 -18.29 -3.44 5.54
C LEU A 70 -18.86 -4.54 6.44
N GLY A 71 -18.61 -4.50 7.75
CA GLY A 71 -18.97 -5.57 8.68
C GLY A 71 -17.99 -6.76 8.66
N VAL A 72 -16.82 -6.60 8.05
CA VAL A 72 -15.82 -7.68 7.95
C VAL A 72 -14.97 -7.73 9.21
N LYS A 73 -14.80 -8.93 9.77
CA LYS A 73 -13.89 -9.14 10.92
C LYS A 73 -12.45 -8.86 10.50
N GLN A 74 -11.81 -7.91 11.19
CA GLN A 74 -10.41 -7.56 10.96
C GLN A 74 -9.51 -8.07 12.10
N LEU A 75 -8.45 -8.77 11.73
CA LEU A 75 -7.34 -9.14 12.60
C LEU A 75 -6.19 -8.16 12.37
N ILE A 76 -5.59 -7.71 13.46
CA ILE A 76 -4.44 -6.82 13.41
C ILE A 76 -3.23 -7.62 13.88
N ILE A 77 -2.20 -7.69 13.04
CA ILE A 77 -0.91 -8.29 13.38
C ILE A 77 0.15 -7.20 13.39
N THR A 78 1.21 -7.39 14.17
CA THR A 78 2.37 -6.50 14.15
C THR A 78 3.47 -7.10 13.30
N CYS A 79 4.13 -6.27 12.50
CA CYS A 79 5.26 -6.67 11.67
C CYS A 79 6.45 -5.75 11.96
N GLU A 80 7.54 -6.35 12.40
CA GLU A 80 8.77 -5.67 12.80
C GLU A 80 9.76 -5.64 11.62
N GLU A 81 9.47 -4.91 10.53
CA GLU A 81 10.31 -5.03 9.32
C GLU A 81 11.76 -4.59 9.52
N LEU A 82 12.01 -3.65 10.45
CA LEU A 82 13.36 -3.19 10.77
C LEU A 82 14.20 -4.26 11.48
N GLU A 83 13.57 -5.30 12.02
CA GLU A 83 14.24 -6.44 12.65
C GLU A 83 14.54 -7.57 11.65
N ILE A 84 13.99 -7.48 10.42
CA ILE A 84 14.31 -8.42 9.35
C ILE A 84 15.75 -8.18 8.90
N ASP A 85 16.57 -9.23 8.95
CA ASP A 85 17.96 -9.15 8.53
C ASP A 85 18.08 -8.64 7.08
N GLY A 86 18.95 -7.64 6.90
CA GLY A 86 19.16 -6.96 5.62
C GLY A 86 18.04 -6.02 5.15
N PHE A 87 16.88 -5.90 5.81
CA PHE A 87 15.83 -4.96 5.36
C PHE A 87 16.24 -3.50 5.56
N SER A 88 16.85 -3.18 6.71
CA SER A 88 17.23 -1.82 7.10
C SER A 88 18.28 -1.21 6.18
N THR A 89 19.10 -2.01 5.50
CA THR A 89 20.08 -1.53 4.51
C THR A 89 19.44 -1.14 3.17
N ASN A 90 18.11 -1.27 3.06
CA ASN A 90 17.29 -0.91 1.90
C ASN A 90 17.79 -1.52 0.57
N PRO A 91 18.00 -2.85 0.50
CA PRO A 91 18.48 -3.48 -0.71
C PRO A 91 17.40 -3.47 -1.79
N VAL A 92 17.80 -3.74 -3.04
CA VAL A 92 16.89 -3.79 -4.20
C VAL A 92 15.77 -4.82 -4.01
N ASN A 93 16.05 -5.91 -3.29
CA ASN A 93 15.09 -6.96 -2.94
C ASN A 93 14.34 -6.73 -1.61
N ARG A 94 14.35 -5.53 -1.00
CA ARG A 94 13.67 -5.28 0.30
C ARG A 94 12.20 -5.72 0.33
N CYS A 95 11.50 -5.57 -0.81
CA CYS A 95 10.09 -5.91 -0.93
C CYS A 95 9.87 -7.43 -0.86
N TYR A 96 10.84 -8.23 -1.31
CA TYR A 96 10.84 -9.68 -1.12
C TYR A 96 10.97 -10.02 0.37
N LEU A 97 11.98 -9.45 1.05
CA LEU A 97 12.22 -9.69 2.47
C LEU A 97 11.00 -9.36 3.33
N CYS A 98 10.43 -8.16 3.12
CA CYS A 98 9.24 -7.68 3.81
C CYS A 98 8.01 -8.56 3.54
N LYS A 99 7.69 -8.86 2.27
CA LYS A 99 6.53 -9.72 1.96
C LYS A 99 6.70 -11.14 2.48
N LYS A 100 7.91 -11.70 2.41
CA LYS A 100 8.19 -13.05 2.90
C LYS A 100 7.90 -13.16 4.41
N GLU A 101 8.40 -12.24 5.20
CA GLU A 101 8.15 -12.21 6.65
C GLU A 101 6.65 -12.00 6.95
N LEU A 102 6.05 -10.97 6.32
CA LEU A 102 4.66 -10.61 6.52
C LEU A 102 3.70 -11.78 6.22
N PHE A 103 3.83 -12.38 5.03
CA PHE A 103 2.92 -13.44 4.62
C PHE A 103 3.20 -14.77 5.35
N SER A 104 4.43 -14.99 5.84
CA SER A 104 4.71 -16.11 6.75
C SER A 104 3.94 -15.96 8.06
N LYS A 105 3.94 -14.76 8.67
CA LYS A 105 3.14 -14.46 9.87
C LYS A 105 1.64 -14.60 9.60
N ILE A 106 1.15 -14.05 8.49
CA ILE A 106 -0.27 -14.18 8.11
C ILE A 106 -0.66 -15.66 7.96
N LYS A 107 0.20 -16.49 7.38
CA LYS A 107 -0.08 -17.93 7.19
C LYS A 107 -0.24 -18.66 8.52
N LEU A 108 0.58 -18.33 9.52
CA LEU A 108 0.44 -18.87 10.88
C LEU A 108 -0.90 -18.48 11.50
N VAL A 109 -1.27 -17.19 11.39
CA VAL A 109 -2.58 -16.72 11.87
C VAL A 109 -3.72 -17.38 11.09
N GLY A 110 -3.58 -17.59 9.78
CA GLY A 110 -4.53 -18.32 8.95
C GLY A 110 -4.82 -19.73 9.48
N GLN A 111 -3.80 -20.44 9.95
CA GLN A 111 -3.95 -21.78 10.55
C GLN A 111 -4.77 -21.73 11.85
N GLU A 112 -4.55 -20.75 12.71
CA GLU A 112 -5.31 -20.56 13.96
C GLU A 112 -6.80 -20.31 13.70
N TYR A 113 -7.13 -19.62 12.60
CA TYR A 113 -8.49 -19.27 12.21
C TYR A 113 -9.11 -20.23 11.18
N GLN A 114 -8.44 -21.35 10.88
CA GLN A 114 -8.90 -22.37 9.93
C GLN A 114 -9.17 -21.82 8.52
N CYS A 115 -8.41 -20.80 8.11
CA CYS A 115 -8.43 -20.25 6.77
C CYS A 115 -7.40 -20.99 5.90
N ASN A 116 -7.87 -21.83 4.98
CA ASN A 116 -7.00 -22.61 4.10
C ASN A 116 -6.37 -21.76 2.99
N TYR A 117 -7.02 -20.64 2.64
CA TYR A 117 -6.58 -19.74 1.57
C TYR A 117 -6.26 -18.37 2.13
N ILE A 118 -5.02 -17.92 1.87
CA ILE A 118 -4.57 -16.55 2.12
C ILE A 118 -4.54 -15.83 0.78
N LEU A 119 -5.26 -14.71 0.69
CA LEU A 119 -5.41 -13.94 -0.54
C LEU A 119 -4.68 -12.60 -0.42
N ASP A 120 -4.11 -12.12 -1.52
CA ASP A 120 -3.62 -10.75 -1.64
C ASP A 120 -4.28 -9.99 -2.82
N GLY A 121 -4.12 -8.67 -2.80
CA GLY A 121 -4.75 -7.76 -3.77
C GLY A 121 -3.96 -7.57 -5.07
N SER A 122 -2.95 -8.38 -5.37
CA SER A 122 -2.19 -8.25 -6.63
C SER A 122 -3.09 -8.48 -7.85
N ASN A 123 -2.91 -7.64 -8.87
CA ASN A 123 -3.74 -7.60 -10.08
C ASN A 123 -2.91 -7.83 -11.35
N LEU A 124 -3.54 -7.84 -12.53
CA LEU A 124 -2.87 -8.14 -13.79
C LEU A 124 -1.74 -7.15 -14.13
N ASP A 125 -1.87 -5.87 -13.77
CA ASP A 125 -0.86 -4.85 -14.07
C ASP A 125 0.40 -4.99 -13.19
N ASP A 126 0.35 -5.83 -12.16
CA ASP A 126 1.51 -6.11 -11.31
C ASP A 126 2.49 -7.10 -11.95
N THR A 127 2.19 -7.73 -13.07
CA THR A 127 3.10 -8.69 -13.74
C THR A 127 4.27 -8.04 -14.49
N GLY A 128 4.40 -6.71 -14.46
CA GLY A 128 5.48 -5.95 -15.11
C GLY A 128 6.82 -5.97 -14.36
N ASP A 129 7.76 -5.13 -14.81
CA ASP A 129 9.19 -5.15 -14.45
C ASP A 129 9.51 -5.31 -12.95
N TYR A 130 10.50 -6.19 -12.70
CA TYR A 130 11.14 -6.56 -11.44
C TYR A 130 10.28 -6.36 -10.18
N ARG A 131 9.48 -7.39 -9.85
CA ARG A 131 8.60 -7.43 -8.67
C ARG A 131 9.06 -8.49 -7.67
N PRO A 132 10.17 -8.26 -6.93
CA PRO A 132 10.71 -9.23 -5.99
C PRO A 132 9.70 -9.63 -4.90
N GLY A 133 8.77 -8.74 -4.56
CA GLY A 133 7.68 -9.05 -3.64
C GLY A 133 6.71 -10.15 -4.14
N MET A 134 6.47 -10.28 -5.44
CA MET A 134 5.58 -11.31 -5.97
C MET A 134 6.18 -12.70 -5.88
N GLN A 135 7.50 -12.81 -6.06
CA GLN A 135 8.21 -14.07 -5.88
C GLN A 135 7.98 -14.65 -4.47
N ALA A 136 7.99 -13.80 -3.43
CA ALA A 136 7.71 -14.23 -2.07
C ALA A 136 6.28 -14.79 -1.89
N LEU A 137 5.29 -14.21 -2.59
CA LEU A 137 3.91 -14.69 -2.55
C LEU A 137 3.78 -16.07 -3.20
N GLU A 138 4.39 -16.25 -4.37
CA GLU A 138 4.38 -17.51 -5.10
C GLU A 138 5.08 -18.63 -4.30
N GLU A 139 6.25 -18.34 -3.69
CA GLU A 139 6.96 -19.28 -2.80
C GLU A 139 6.14 -19.70 -1.57
N LEU A 140 5.31 -18.79 -1.04
CA LEU A 140 4.48 -19.05 0.14
C LEU A 140 3.12 -19.67 -0.18
N GLY A 141 2.77 -19.78 -1.47
CA GLY A 141 1.47 -20.26 -1.94
C GLY A 141 0.33 -19.30 -1.64
N ILE A 142 0.58 -18.00 -1.66
CA ILE A 142 -0.44 -16.96 -1.51
C ILE A 142 -1.18 -16.83 -2.85
N VAL A 143 -2.50 -16.79 -2.78
CA VAL A 143 -3.36 -16.69 -3.96
C VAL A 143 -3.61 -15.22 -4.28
N SER A 144 -3.57 -14.86 -5.56
CA SER A 144 -3.83 -13.49 -6.03
C SER A 144 -5.04 -13.51 -6.98
N PRO A 145 -6.28 -13.60 -6.46
CA PRO A 145 -7.46 -13.87 -7.29
C PRO A 145 -7.66 -12.84 -8.40
N LEU A 146 -7.42 -11.55 -8.12
CA LEU A 146 -7.59 -10.47 -9.09
C LEU A 146 -6.62 -10.63 -10.27
N LYS A 147 -5.38 -11.07 -10.02
CA LYS A 147 -4.39 -11.41 -11.05
C LYS A 147 -4.82 -12.66 -11.83
N GLU A 148 -5.29 -13.70 -11.15
CA GLU A 148 -5.67 -14.98 -11.77
C GLU A 148 -6.83 -14.83 -12.77
N VAL A 149 -7.86 -14.03 -12.41
CA VAL A 149 -8.97 -13.73 -13.34
C VAL A 149 -8.63 -12.63 -14.35
N GLY A 150 -7.39 -12.11 -14.33
CA GLY A 150 -6.90 -11.11 -15.28
C GLY A 150 -7.56 -9.73 -15.14
N LEU A 151 -7.97 -9.32 -13.94
CA LEU A 151 -8.46 -7.97 -13.68
C LEU A 151 -7.31 -6.96 -13.67
N THR A 152 -7.41 -5.94 -14.51
CA THR A 152 -6.51 -4.78 -14.51
C THR A 152 -6.92 -3.75 -13.45
N LYS A 153 -6.00 -2.87 -13.07
CA LYS A 153 -6.24 -1.76 -12.14
C LYS A 153 -7.37 -0.85 -12.62
N ARG A 154 -7.46 -0.61 -13.93
CA ARG A 154 -8.53 0.21 -14.52
C ARG A 154 -9.90 -0.45 -14.34
N GLU A 155 -9.98 -1.74 -14.62
CA GLU A 155 -11.20 -2.53 -14.43
C GLU A 155 -11.61 -2.58 -12.95
N ILE A 156 -10.65 -2.80 -12.04
CA ILE A 156 -10.89 -2.78 -10.59
C ILE A 156 -11.47 -1.43 -10.14
N ARG A 157 -10.93 -0.30 -10.64
CA ARG A 157 -11.47 1.04 -10.32
C ARG A 157 -12.88 1.23 -10.84
N GLN A 158 -13.17 0.76 -12.06
CA GLN A 158 -14.51 0.82 -12.63
C GLN A 158 -15.50 0.02 -11.78
N LEU A 159 -15.19 -1.24 -11.48
CA LEU A 159 -16.04 -2.08 -10.63
C LEU A 159 -16.16 -1.51 -9.22
N SER A 160 -15.08 -1.01 -8.63
CA SER A 160 -15.12 -0.36 -7.31
C SER A 160 -16.08 0.83 -7.28
N LYS A 161 -16.14 1.61 -8.37
CA LYS A 161 -17.07 2.72 -8.52
C LYS A 161 -18.52 2.24 -8.64
N GLU A 162 -18.77 1.17 -9.39
CA GLU A 162 -20.10 0.53 -9.51
C GLU A 162 -20.59 -0.02 -8.15
N TYR A 163 -19.67 -0.53 -7.32
CA TYR A 163 -19.93 -0.97 -5.95
C TYR A 163 -19.97 0.18 -4.92
N ASN A 164 -19.90 1.44 -5.37
CA ASN A 164 -19.87 2.65 -4.53
C ASN A 164 -18.77 2.63 -3.46
N LEU A 165 -17.64 1.98 -3.72
CA LEU A 165 -16.52 1.93 -2.77
C LEU A 165 -15.81 3.28 -2.70
N PRO A 166 -15.66 3.91 -1.52
CA PRO A 166 -15.00 5.22 -1.40
C PRO A 166 -13.54 5.21 -1.84
N THR A 167 -12.92 4.02 -1.91
CA THR A 167 -11.54 3.82 -2.35
C THR A 167 -11.37 3.79 -3.86
N TRP A 168 -12.43 3.85 -4.68
CA TRP A 168 -12.33 3.70 -6.15
C TRP A 168 -11.37 4.70 -6.81
N ASP A 169 -11.27 5.91 -6.27
CA ASP A 169 -10.37 6.97 -6.76
C ASP A 169 -9.13 7.16 -5.87
N LYS A 170 -8.91 6.29 -4.88
CA LYS A 170 -7.78 6.43 -3.97
C LYS A 170 -6.46 6.29 -4.74
N PRO A 171 -5.49 7.22 -4.57
CA PRO A 171 -4.17 7.09 -5.18
C PRO A 171 -3.47 5.79 -4.75
N ALA A 172 -2.58 5.27 -5.60
CA ALA A 172 -1.80 4.10 -5.24
C ALA A 172 -0.93 4.41 -4.01
N PHE A 173 -1.08 3.59 -2.98
CA PHE A 173 -0.28 3.66 -1.78
C PHE A 173 1.01 2.84 -1.96
N ALA A 174 2.10 3.31 -1.37
CA ALA A 174 3.38 2.60 -1.28
C ALA A 174 3.94 2.79 0.13
N CYS A 175 4.63 1.79 0.67
CA CYS A 175 5.23 1.85 2.01
C CYS A 175 6.23 3.02 2.13
N LEU A 176 6.45 3.51 3.36
CA LEU A 176 7.35 4.62 3.64
C LEU A 176 8.80 4.33 3.20
N SER A 177 9.23 3.07 3.20
CA SER A 177 10.56 2.66 2.71
C SER A 177 10.82 3.06 1.24
N SER A 178 9.77 3.22 0.43
CA SER A 178 9.91 3.69 -0.95
C SER A 178 10.38 5.15 -1.05
N ARG A 179 10.40 5.91 0.05
CA ARG A 179 10.90 7.30 0.08
C ARG A 179 12.42 7.38 0.20
N PHE A 180 13.09 6.24 0.36
CA PHE A 180 14.53 6.13 0.52
C PHE A 180 15.15 5.55 -0.76
N PRO A 181 16.22 6.17 -1.31
CA PRO A 181 17.00 5.54 -2.37
C PRO A 181 17.56 4.20 -1.92
N TYR A 182 17.60 3.23 -2.82
CA TYR A 182 18.17 1.92 -2.53
C TYR A 182 19.60 2.06 -1.99
N GLY A 183 19.95 1.21 -1.01
CA GLY A 183 21.21 1.27 -0.28
C GLY A 183 21.28 2.31 0.85
N HIS A 184 20.33 3.26 0.92
CA HIS A 184 20.25 4.16 2.06
C HIS A 184 19.56 3.50 3.24
N GLU A 185 20.22 3.53 4.38
CA GLU A 185 19.72 2.94 5.62
C GLU A 185 18.35 3.54 6.03
N ILE A 186 17.40 2.66 6.30
CA ILE A 186 16.08 2.94 6.84
C ILE A 186 16.11 2.70 8.35
N ASN A 187 15.66 3.69 9.12
CA ASN A 187 15.46 3.56 10.56
C ASN A 187 14.17 4.27 10.99
N ILE A 188 13.76 4.03 12.23
CA ILE A 188 12.50 4.55 12.78
C ILE A 188 12.46 6.08 12.82
N GLN A 189 13.58 6.75 13.08
CA GLN A 189 13.64 8.22 13.14
C GLN A 189 13.37 8.82 11.76
N LYS A 190 14.06 8.32 10.72
CA LYS A 190 13.89 8.79 9.34
C LYS A 190 12.49 8.48 8.80
N LEU A 191 11.94 7.29 9.11
CA LEU A 191 10.55 6.92 8.75
C LEU A 191 9.54 7.90 9.36
N ASN A 192 9.70 8.22 10.64
CA ASN A 192 8.85 9.19 11.34
C ASN A 192 8.96 10.60 10.75
N MET A 193 10.16 11.02 10.32
CA MET A 193 10.35 12.31 9.64
C MET A 193 9.55 12.36 8.34
N VAL A 194 9.67 11.32 7.51
CA VAL A 194 8.93 11.21 6.24
C VAL A 194 7.42 11.19 6.47
N GLU A 195 6.92 10.38 7.41
CA GLU A 195 5.48 10.30 7.69
C GLU A 195 4.92 11.64 8.16
N LYS A 196 5.58 12.31 9.12
CA LYS A 196 5.15 13.64 9.60
C LYS A 196 5.11 14.66 8.45
N ALA A 197 6.12 14.64 7.60
CA ALA A 197 6.23 15.54 6.46
C ALA A 197 5.11 15.31 5.42
N GLU A 198 4.81 14.05 5.09
CA GLU A 198 3.71 13.70 4.19
C GLU A 198 2.34 14.05 4.80
N VAL A 199 2.12 13.72 6.08
CA VAL A 199 0.88 14.07 6.80
C VAL A 199 0.66 15.58 6.82
N TYR A 200 1.70 16.37 7.05
CA TYR A 200 1.59 17.83 7.02
C TYR A 200 1.10 18.35 5.66
N LEU A 201 1.70 17.88 4.56
CA LEU A 201 1.29 18.27 3.20
C LEU A 201 -0.14 17.78 2.89
N LEU A 202 -0.49 16.55 3.27
CA LEU A 202 -1.86 16.04 3.12
C LEU A 202 -2.88 16.93 3.85
N ASN A 203 -2.56 17.38 5.07
CA ASN A 203 -3.41 18.30 5.85
C ASN A 203 -3.50 19.70 5.24
N LYS A 204 -2.55 20.10 4.38
CA LYS A 204 -2.62 21.33 3.57
C LYS A 204 -3.45 21.16 2.30
N GLY A 205 -4.04 19.99 2.07
CA GLY A 205 -4.94 19.73 0.94
C GLY A 205 -4.23 19.26 -0.32
N PHE A 206 -2.97 18.81 -0.23
CA PHE A 206 -2.35 18.01 -1.29
C PHE A 206 -2.93 16.59 -1.27
N LYS A 207 -3.23 16.01 -2.43
CA LYS A 207 -3.83 14.67 -2.53
C LYS A 207 -2.78 13.59 -2.72
N THR A 208 -1.81 13.85 -3.59
CA THR A 208 -0.72 12.90 -3.89
C THR A 208 0.60 13.52 -3.51
N VAL A 209 1.23 12.95 -2.49
CA VAL A 209 2.48 13.46 -1.91
C VAL A 209 3.47 12.31 -1.76
N ARG A 210 4.73 12.57 -2.09
CA ARG A 210 5.88 11.80 -1.61
C ARG A 210 6.93 12.75 -1.05
N VAL A 211 7.44 12.47 0.14
CA VAL A 211 8.61 13.18 0.67
C VAL A 211 9.79 12.24 0.64
N ARG A 212 10.64 12.38 -0.38
CA ARG A 212 11.84 11.55 -0.56
C ARG A 212 12.93 12.03 0.38
N HIS A 213 13.52 11.10 1.10
CA HIS A 213 14.56 11.36 2.09
C HIS A 213 15.94 11.16 1.46
N HIS A 214 16.65 12.25 1.20
CA HIS A 214 18.01 12.26 0.67
C HIS A 214 18.94 12.84 1.73
N GLU A 215 19.29 12.02 2.73
CA GLU A 215 20.06 12.46 3.91
C GLU A 215 19.43 13.71 4.55
N ASP A 216 20.08 14.86 4.41
CA ASP A 216 19.67 16.13 4.97
C ASP A 216 18.57 16.85 4.16
N ILE A 217 18.21 16.31 3.00
CA ILE A 217 17.28 16.92 2.03
C ILE A 217 15.95 16.18 2.03
N ALA A 218 14.86 16.90 2.26
CA ALA A 218 13.53 16.49 1.87
C ALA A 218 13.26 16.94 0.42
N ARG A 219 13.10 15.97 -0.49
CA ARG A 219 12.64 16.24 -1.86
C ARG A 219 11.16 15.89 -2.00
N ILE A 220 10.34 16.92 -2.19
CA ILE A 220 8.89 16.81 -2.25
C ILE A 220 8.46 16.52 -3.69
N GLU A 221 7.67 15.47 -3.87
CA GLU A 221 6.96 15.17 -5.11
C GLU A 221 5.46 15.31 -4.88
N VAL A 222 4.78 16.13 -5.68
CA VAL A 222 3.32 16.21 -5.73
C VAL A 222 2.82 16.04 -7.15
N SER A 223 1.53 15.75 -7.34
CA SER A 223 0.95 15.70 -8.68
C SER A 223 1.17 17.01 -9.44
N TYR A 224 1.32 16.92 -10.76
CA TYR A 224 1.59 18.05 -11.65
C TYR A 224 0.62 19.21 -11.40
N ASP A 225 -0.67 18.89 -11.31
CA ASP A 225 -1.79 19.81 -11.10
C ASP A 225 -1.86 20.38 -9.69
N GLU A 226 -1.09 19.88 -8.72
CA GLU A 226 -1.06 20.40 -7.36
C GLU A 226 0.13 21.30 -7.07
N ARG A 227 1.12 21.37 -7.98
CA ARG A 227 2.35 22.16 -7.77
C ARG A 227 2.10 23.65 -7.59
N PHE A 228 1.07 24.18 -8.25
CA PHE A 228 0.74 25.61 -8.14
C PHE A 228 0.41 26.01 -6.69
N LYS A 229 -0.10 25.09 -5.86
CA LYS A 229 -0.44 25.34 -4.45
C LYS A 229 0.76 25.78 -3.60
N PHE A 230 1.99 25.43 -3.99
CA PHE A 230 3.19 25.92 -3.31
C PHE A 230 3.38 27.43 -3.45
N PHE A 231 2.93 28.01 -4.57
CA PHE A 231 3.05 29.44 -4.85
C PHE A 231 1.89 30.27 -4.28
N GLU A 232 0.89 29.62 -3.66
CA GLU A 232 -0.15 30.29 -2.89
C GLU A 232 0.41 30.88 -1.59
N SER A 233 -0.20 31.97 -1.12
CA SER A 233 0.34 32.89 -0.11
C SER A 233 1.00 32.20 1.11
N GLY A 234 2.34 32.14 1.07
CA GLY A 234 3.20 31.67 2.16
C GLY A 234 3.23 30.15 2.34
N THR A 235 2.71 29.35 1.40
CA THR A 235 2.76 27.88 1.50
C THR A 235 4.19 27.37 1.53
N MET A 236 5.06 27.85 0.64
CA MET A 236 6.49 27.49 0.63
C MET A 236 7.17 27.76 1.98
N ASP A 237 6.98 28.95 2.55
CA ASP A 237 7.60 29.33 3.82
C ASP A 237 7.13 28.43 4.96
N LYS A 238 5.83 28.18 5.06
CA LYS A 238 5.21 27.30 6.06
C LYS A 238 5.65 25.84 5.92
N VAL A 239 5.89 25.37 4.69
CA VAL A 239 6.40 24.02 4.43
C VAL A 239 7.86 23.93 4.84
N ASN A 240 8.69 24.91 4.46
CA ASN A 240 10.10 24.94 4.83
C ASN A 240 10.29 25.04 6.35
N GLU A 241 9.53 25.88 7.05
CA GLU A 241 9.58 26.01 8.51
C GLU A 241 9.21 24.69 9.20
N GLU A 242 8.12 24.05 8.78
CA GLU A 242 7.68 22.80 9.41
C GLU A 242 8.64 21.65 9.14
N PHE A 243 9.14 21.51 7.91
CA PHE A 243 10.09 20.45 7.57
C PHE A 243 11.43 20.61 8.30
N ARG A 244 11.87 21.85 8.54
CA ARG A 244 13.02 22.13 9.41
C ARG A 244 12.77 21.72 10.86
N ARG A 245 11.57 21.94 11.39
CA ARG A 245 11.18 21.45 12.73
C ARG A 245 11.14 19.93 12.81
N ILE A 246 10.70 19.28 11.74
CA ILE A 246 10.67 17.81 11.64
C ILE A 246 12.10 17.22 11.65
N GLY A 247 13.07 17.94 11.08
CA GLY A 247 14.50 17.60 11.15
C GLY A 247 15.27 17.68 9.83
N PHE A 248 14.67 18.21 8.75
CA PHE A 248 15.37 18.37 7.47
C PHE A 248 16.17 19.69 7.43
N ASN A 249 17.39 19.65 6.90
CA ASN A 249 18.20 20.87 6.72
C ASN A 249 17.80 21.64 5.46
N TYR A 250 17.39 20.92 4.41
CA TYR A 250 17.00 21.48 3.13
C TYR A 250 15.67 20.88 2.66
N VAL A 251 14.85 21.72 2.05
CA VAL A 251 13.54 21.34 1.52
C VAL A 251 13.50 21.76 0.06
N THR A 252 13.22 20.80 -0.82
CA THR A 252 13.23 21.00 -2.27
C THR A 252 11.94 20.47 -2.87
N LEU A 253 11.54 21.05 -4.00
CA LEU A 253 10.41 20.58 -4.80
C LEU A 253 10.94 19.91 -6.06
N ASP A 254 10.51 18.69 -6.34
CA ASP A 254 10.86 17.98 -7.55
C ASP A 254 10.17 18.61 -8.78
N LEU A 255 10.98 18.99 -9.78
CA LEU A 255 10.51 19.65 -11.00
C LEU A 255 9.74 18.73 -11.95
N GLN A 256 9.90 17.42 -11.82
CA GLN A 256 9.13 16.42 -12.57
C GLN A 256 7.85 16.03 -11.80
N GLY A 257 7.83 16.25 -10.49
CA GLY A 257 6.68 15.95 -9.63
C GLY A 257 6.53 14.45 -9.37
N TYR A 258 5.33 14.05 -8.92
CA TYR A 258 5.06 12.66 -8.60
C TYR A 258 4.96 11.77 -9.84
N ARG A 259 5.73 10.67 -9.84
CA ARG A 259 5.69 9.62 -10.86
C ARG A 259 5.77 8.25 -10.19
N ALA A 260 4.92 7.32 -10.62
CA ALA A 260 4.97 5.94 -10.13
C ALA A 260 6.30 5.30 -10.54
N GLY A 261 6.97 4.63 -9.60
CA GLY A 261 8.24 3.96 -9.87
C GLY A 261 9.46 4.88 -10.05
N SER A 262 9.39 6.18 -9.71
CA SER A 262 10.51 7.13 -9.90
C SER A 262 11.84 6.68 -9.27
N MET A 263 11.78 5.90 -8.19
CA MET A 263 12.98 5.37 -7.51
C MET A 263 13.64 4.19 -8.24
N ASN A 264 12.98 3.61 -9.25
CA ASN A 264 13.54 2.51 -10.05
C ASN A 264 14.28 3.03 -11.28
N GLU A 265 14.20 4.33 -11.63
CA GLU A 265 14.88 4.90 -12.80
C GLU A 265 16.41 4.86 -12.69
N VAL A 266 16.93 4.62 -11.48
CA VAL A 266 18.36 4.55 -11.16
C VAL A 266 18.87 3.11 -11.02
N LEU A 267 18.02 2.11 -11.23
CA LEU A 267 18.37 0.67 -11.25
C LEU A 267 18.73 0.24 -12.68
#